data_AF-A0A3A8ID02-F1
#
_entry.id   AF-A0A3A8ID02-F1
#
_cell.length_a   1.000
_cell.length_b   1.000
_cell.length_c   1.000
_cell.angle_alpha   90.00
_cell.angle_beta   90.00
_cell.angle_gamma   90.00
#
_symmetry.space_group_name_H-M   'P 1'
#
loop_
_entity.id
_entity.type
_entity.pdbx_description
1 polymer ?
#
loop_
_entity_poly.entity_id
_entity_poly.type
_entity_poly.pdbx_seq_one_letter_code
_entity_poly.pdbx_strand_id
1 'polypeptide(L)'
;MSRFTVLGALVALTGCSGGETKVMSLAELSDRSLTFALADVDDAETPDAQGAHRVTVSYSVAADGPCSRFADDVTATLNGQPMTLVPGGASDVGGRSEACENSRAYFNFDPAAWGREPLEDIVVQLQDASSTVRLVAKNAKAKRRFTFQGEGTPDKLRVGQSYDFLWEPSSEVPGTVEALLLREEGRAPGVLAVTQDGNKATVAIPAGTPQANHTLTLSAALEGVVSECAGVASCSGAIYHAQDFVLSVVP
;
A
#
# COMPACT_ATOMS: atom_id res chain seq x y z
N MET A 1 -5.93 5.81 -9.66
CA MET A 1 -5.70 6.44 -8.34
C MET A 1 -4.20 6.40 -8.19
N SER A 2 -3.53 7.53 -8.42
CA SER A 2 -2.08 7.60 -8.58
C SER A 2 -1.35 7.08 -7.33
N ARG A 3 -0.11 6.57 -7.48
CA ARG A 3 0.83 6.06 -6.46
C ARG A 3 0.76 6.71 -5.06
N PHE A 4 0.35 7.98 -4.98
CA PHE A 4 0.18 8.75 -3.74
C PHE A 4 -1.12 8.49 -2.96
N THR A 5 -2.17 7.90 -3.55
CA THR A 5 -3.48 7.83 -2.88
C THR A 5 -3.58 6.67 -1.89
N VAL A 6 -2.97 5.51 -2.17
CA VAL A 6 -3.04 4.35 -1.25
C VAL A 6 -2.11 4.52 -0.04
N LEU A 7 -0.90 5.05 -0.23
CA LEU A 7 -0.03 5.44 0.89
C LEU A 7 -0.50 6.73 1.59
N GLY A 8 -1.07 7.69 0.85
CA GLY A 8 -1.52 8.97 1.38
C GLY A 8 -2.74 8.86 2.29
N ALA A 9 -3.60 7.85 2.10
CA ALA A 9 -4.78 7.63 2.94
C ALA A 9 -4.43 7.27 4.40
N LEU A 10 -3.20 6.83 4.70
CA LEU A 10 -2.76 6.49 6.07
C LEU A 10 -2.07 7.63 6.80
N VAL A 11 -1.85 8.76 6.12
CA VAL A 11 -1.29 9.99 6.68
C VAL A 11 -2.29 11.14 6.54
N ALA A 12 -3.58 10.83 6.59
CA ALA A 12 -4.62 11.85 6.55
C ALA A 12 -4.51 12.74 7.80
N LEU A 13 -3.98 13.94 7.62
CA LEU A 13 -4.05 15.02 8.59
C LEU A 13 -5.45 15.64 8.46
N THR A 14 -6.31 15.42 9.44
CA THR A 14 -7.57 16.14 9.54
C THR A 14 -7.35 17.40 10.36
N GLY A 15 -7.92 18.51 9.91
CA GLY A 15 -7.98 19.73 10.73
C GLY A 15 -8.92 19.46 11.90
N CYS A 16 -8.44 19.66 13.12
CA CYS A 16 -9.23 19.56 14.34
C CYS A 16 -9.25 20.93 15.04
N SER A 17 -10.23 21.14 15.92
CA SER A 17 -10.17 22.29 16.83
C SER A 17 -8.95 22.10 17.73
N GLY A 18 -7.95 22.97 17.63
CA GLY A 18 -6.71 22.87 18.39
C GLY A 18 -6.93 22.60 19.88
N GLY A 19 -6.12 21.70 20.46
CA GLY A 19 -6.25 21.25 21.84
C GLY A 19 -5.25 20.15 22.21
N GLU A 20 -5.18 19.85 23.52
CA GLU A 20 -4.31 18.82 24.09
C GLU A 20 -4.64 17.41 23.53
N THR A 21 -3.61 16.60 23.26
CA THR A 21 -3.81 15.23 22.79
C THR A 21 -4.43 14.37 23.89
N LYS A 22 -5.62 13.81 23.63
CA LYS A 22 -6.29 12.86 24.52
C LYS A 22 -5.65 11.48 24.38
N VAL A 23 -5.14 10.94 25.49
CA VAL A 23 -4.74 9.53 25.57
C VAL A 23 -6.00 8.67 25.65
N MET A 24 -6.12 7.66 24.80
CA MET A 24 -7.30 6.80 24.70
C MET A 24 -6.92 5.32 24.78
N SER A 25 -7.71 4.57 25.55
CA SER A 25 -7.71 3.11 25.54
C SER A 25 -8.36 2.55 24.26
N LEU A 26 -8.12 1.28 23.94
CA LEU A 26 -8.76 0.61 22.80
C LEU A 26 -10.28 0.54 22.95
N ALA A 27 -10.81 0.37 24.16
CA ALA A 27 -12.25 0.39 24.39
C ALA A 27 -12.89 1.74 24.02
N GLU A 28 -12.21 2.86 24.30
CA GLU A 28 -12.66 4.21 23.96
C GLU A 28 -12.57 4.51 22.45
N LEU A 29 -11.84 3.70 21.68
CA LEU A 29 -11.73 3.82 20.22
C LEU A 29 -12.73 2.94 19.45
N SER A 30 -13.68 2.30 20.16
CA SER A 30 -14.63 1.36 19.56
C SER A 30 -15.60 1.97 18.55
N ASP A 31 -15.78 3.30 18.56
CA ASP A 31 -16.59 4.05 17.59
C ASP A 31 -15.81 4.45 16.33
N ARG A 32 -14.49 4.25 16.29
CA ARG A 32 -13.62 4.62 15.17
C ARG A 32 -13.64 3.59 14.07
N SER A 33 -13.20 4.01 12.88
CA SER A 33 -12.87 3.07 11.81
C SER A 33 -11.37 2.74 11.81
N LEU A 34 -11.05 1.52 11.40
CA LEU A 34 -9.68 1.02 11.24
C LEU A 34 -9.40 0.78 9.76
N THR A 35 -8.46 1.53 9.18
CA THR A 35 -8.03 1.34 7.80
C THR A 35 -6.74 0.53 7.76
N PHE A 36 -6.68 -0.53 6.97
CA PHE A 36 -5.44 -1.24 6.67
C PHE A 36 -4.90 -0.88 5.30
N ALA A 37 -3.59 -0.95 5.15
CA ALA A 37 -2.93 -0.93 3.86
C ALA A 37 -1.73 -1.86 3.83
N LEU A 38 -1.60 -2.59 2.73
CA LEU A 38 -0.40 -3.35 2.43
C LEU A 38 0.27 -2.72 1.22
N ALA A 39 1.51 -2.26 1.38
CA ALA A 39 2.36 -1.84 0.29
C ALA A 39 3.36 -2.96 0.00
N ASP A 40 3.46 -3.35 -1.27
CA ASP A 40 4.43 -4.30 -1.79
C ASP A 40 5.03 -3.77 -3.08
N VAL A 41 6.13 -3.02 -2.95
CA VAL A 41 6.75 -2.24 -4.03
C VAL A 41 8.11 -2.83 -4.35
N ASP A 42 8.18 -3.58 -5.46
CA ASP A 42 9.41 -4.14 -6.00
C ASP A 42 10.10 -3.08 -6.88
N ASP A 43 10.76 -2.12 -6.24
CA ASP A 43 11.53 -1.04 -6.87
C ASP A 43 12.95 -1.51 -7.20
N ALA A 44 13.35 -1.38 -8.48
CA ALA A 44 14.66 -1.83 -8.93
C ALA A 44 15.81 -0.88 -8.54
N GLU A 45 15.52 0.41 -8.37
CA GLU A 45 16.50 1.44 -8.02
C GLU A 45 16.68 1.57 -6.49
N THR A 46 15.59 1.41 -5.74
CA THR A 46 15.57 1.54 -4.27
C THR A 46 14.87 0.36 -3.58
N PRO A 47 15.42 -0.87 -3.68
CA PRO A 47 14.76 -2.07 -3.16
C PRO A 47 14.53 -2.05 -1.64
N ASP A 48 15.32 -1.27 -0.90
CA ASP A 48 15.20 -1.13 0.57
C ASP A 48 14.48 0.16 0.99
N ALA A 49 13.73 0.80 0.09
CA ALA A 49 13.01 2.03 0.38
C ALA A 49 12.06 1.85 1.58
N GLN A 50 12.11 2.79 2.52
CA GLN A 50 11.32 2.70 3.73
C GLN A 50 9.82 2.68 3.40
N GLY A 51 9.13 1.61 3.81
CA GLY A 51 7.69 1.46 3.60
C GLY A 51 7.29 0.85 2.26
N ALA A 52 8.26 0.48 1.41
CA ALA A 52 8.02 -0.26 0.17
C ALA A 52 7.35 -1.62 0.42
N HIS A 53 7.73 -2.28 1.52
CA HIS A 53 7.20 -3.58 1.95
C HIS A 53 6.65 -3.46 3.37
N ARG A 54 5.39 -3.02 3.49
CA ARG A 54 4.79 -2.67 4.78
C ARG A 54 3.32 -2.97 4.86
N VAL A 55 2.91 -3.58 5.98
CA VAL A 55 1.52 -3.58 6.45
C VAL A 55 1.35 -2.44 7.45
N THR A 56 0.33 -1.60 7.26
CA THR A 56 -0.03 -0.52 8.20
C THR A 56 -1.51 -0.62 8.53
N VAL A 57 -1.86 -0.44 9.81
CA VAL A 57 -3.23 -0.19 10.25
C VAL A 57 -3.30 1.16 10.93
N SER A 58 -4.38 1.91 10.68
CA SER A 58 -4.54 3.28 11.17
C SER A 58 -5.97 3.50 11.63
N TYR A 59 -6.14 4.06 12.82
CA TYR A 59 -7.44 4.52 13.27
C TYR A 59 -7.80 5.83 12.56
N SER A 60 -9.09 6.05 12.32
CA SER A 60 -9.61 7.35 11.92
C SER A 60 -9.43 8.38 13.03
N VAL A 61 -9.03 9.60 12.69
CA VAL A 61 -9.18 10.75 13.60
C VAL A 61 -10.66 11.05 13.84
N ALA A 62 -10.99 11.53 15.03
CA ALA A 62 -12.26 12.20 15.29
C ALA A 62 -12.44 13.40 14.36
N ALA A 63 -13.57 13.45 13.64
CA ALA A 63 -13.90 14.62 12.82
C ALA A 63 -14.09 15.88 13.70
N ASP A 64 -14.77 15.73 14.83
CA ASP A 64 -15.04 16.80 15.79
C ASP A 64 -14.57 16.34 17.18
N GLY A 65 -13.40 16.79 17.62
CA GLY A 65 -12.84 16.43 18.92
C GLY A 65 -11.34 16.74 19.04
N PRO A 66 -10.75 16.54 20.23
CA PRO A 66 -9.31 16.67 20.41
C PRO A 66 -8.58 15.59 19.61
N CYS A 67 -7.32 15.84 19.26
CA CYS A 67 -6.45 14.78 18.75
C CYS A 67 -6.39 13.65 19.78
N SER A 68 -6.28 12.42 19.30
CA SER A 68 -6.16 11.25 20.17
C SER A 68 -4.88 10.49 19.90
N ARG A 69 -4.35 9.87 20.94
CA ARG A 69 -3.23 8.92 20.83
C ARG A 69 -3.50 7.64 21.60
N PHE A 70 -2.86 6.56 21.20
CA PHE A 70 -2.87 5.31 21.98
C PHE A 70 -2.37 5.52 23.40
N ALA A 71 -2.99 4.82 24.34
CA ALA A 71 -2.41 4.56 25.65
C ALA A 71 -1.07 3.82 25.52
N ASP A 72 -0.17 4.06 26.47
CA ASP A 72 1.22 3.59 26.40
C ASP A 72 1.34 2.06 26.56
N ASP A 73 0.29 1.40 27.05
CA ASP A 73 0.21 -0.05 27.25
C ASP A 73 -0.40 -0.81 26.07
N VAL A 74 -0.81 -0.11 25.00
CA VAL A 74 -1.28 -0.76 23.77
C VAL A 74 -0.14 -1.56 23.15
N THR A 75 -0.45 -2.78 22.73
CA THR A 75 0.42 -3.65 21.95
C THR A 75 -0.22 -3.99 20.62
N ALA A 76 0.58 -4.26 19.58
CA ALA A 76 0.08 -4.63 18.26
C ALA A 76 0.88 -5.78 17.66
N THR A 77 0.18 -6.68 16.97
CA THR A 77 0.79 -7.82 16.27
C THR A 77 0.22 -8.04 14.87
N LEU A 78 1.05 -8.57 13.98
CA LEU A 78 0.73 -9.08 12.65
C LEU A 78 1.01 -10.59 12.64
N ASN A 79 -0.02 -11.43 12.55
CA ASN A 79 0.11 -12.90 12.65
C ASN A 79 0.94 -13.34 13.88
N GLY A 80 0.80 -12.63 15.00
CA GLY A 80 1.55 -12.88 16.24
C GLY A 80 2.95 -12.25 16.30
N GLN A 81 3.47 -11.67 15.21
CA GLN A 81 4.72 -10.92 15.22
C GLN A 81 4.49 -9.48 15.68
N PRO A 82 5.39 -8.90 16.51
CA PRO A 82 5.20 -7.55 17.03
C PRO A 82 5.24 -6.50 15.91
N MET A 83 4.31 -5.54 15.97
CA MET A 83 4.28 -4.37 15.09
C MET A 83 4.88 -3.15 15.82
N THR A 84 5.39 -2.20 15.05
CA THR A 84 5.78 -0.89 15.57
C THR A 84 4.55 -0.01 15.74
N LEU A 85 4.36 0.51 16.95
CA LEU A 85 3.29 1.46 17.26
C LEU A 85 3.76 2.90 17.04
N VAL A 86 2.87 3.71 16.46
CA VAL A 86 2.96 5.16 16.40
C VAL A 86 1.72 5.69 17.12
N PRO A 87 1.90 6.32 18.31
CA PRO A 87 0.77 6.70 19.14
C PRO A 87 -0.21 7.66 18.46
N GLY A 88 0.23 8.51 17.53
CA GLY A 88 -0.58 9.58 16.95
C GLY A 88 -0.67 10.80 17.88
N GLY A 89 -1.66 11.66 17.64
CA GLY A 89 -1.90 12.87 18.45
C GLY A 89 -1.75 14.17 17.66
N ALA A 90 -1.64 15.29 18.35
CA ALA A 90 -1.40 16.59 17.71
C ALA A 90 -0.03 16.59 17.01
N SER A 91 0.02 17.14 15.79
CA SER A 91 1.26 17.23 15.01
C SER A 91 2.12 18.40 15.49
N ASP A 92 3.36 18.11 15.82
CA ASP A 92 4.38 19.12 16.14
C ASP A 92 5.15 19.59 14.88
N VAL A 93 4.81 19.05 13.70
CA VAL A 93 5.55 19.29 12.46
C VAL A 93 5.10 20.60 11.79
N GLY A 94 6.05 21.52 11.63
CA GLY A 94 5.86 22.73 10.81
C GLY A 94 4.86 23.75 11.34
N GLY A 95 4.62 23.78 12.66
CA GLY A 95 3.71 24.73 13.30
C GLY A 95 2.22 24.43 13.09
N ARG A 96 1.87 23.20 12.67
CA ARG A 96 0.50 22.75 12.44
C ARG A 96 -0.10 22.11 13.70
N SER A 97 -0.13 22.86 14.81
CA SER A 97 -0.68 22.40 16.09
C SER A 97 -2.18 22.07 16.05
N GLU A 98 -2.86 22.37 14.94
CA GLU A 98 -4.28 22.08 14.71
C GLU A 98 -4.50 20.80 13.87
N ALA A 99 -3.43 20.13 13.43
CA ALA A 99 -3.51 18.90 12.66
C ALA A 99 -3.33 17.67 13.57
N CYS A 100 -4.18 16.67 13.42
CA CYS A 100 -4.03 15.40 14.13
C CYS A 100 -3.40 14.33 13.25
N GLU A 101 -2.45 13.61 13.82
CA GLU A 101 -1.87 12.40 13.27
C GLU A 101 -2.61 11.17 13.81
N ASN A 102 -2.90 10.23 12.92
CA ASN A 102 -3.56 8.99 13.28
C ASN A 102 -2.68 8.13 14.20
N SER A 103 -3.30 7.52 15.21
CA SER A 103 -2.74 6.35 15.87
C SER A 103 -2.65 5.19 14.89
N ARG A 104 -1.46 4.60 14.74
CA ARG A 104 -1.22 3.54 13.75
C ARG A 104 -0.24 2.50 14.25
N ALA A 105 -0.31 1.31 13.68
CA ALA A 105 0.68 0.25 13.84
C ALA A 105 1.20 -0.17 12.47
N TYR A 106 2.49 -0.46 12.35
CA TYR A 106 3.04 -0.97 11.10
C TYR A 106 4.03 -2.11 11.30
N PHE A 107 4.15 -2.94 10.27
CA PHE A 107 5.10 -4.04 10.18
C PHE A 107 5.81 -3.95 8.84
N ASN A 108 7.14 -3.82 8.85
CA ASN A 108 7.93 -3.97 7.63
C ASN A 108 8.26 -5.44 7.45
N PHE A 109 8.08 -5.97 6.24
CA PHE A 109 8.39 -7.35 5.92
C PHE A 109 9.54 -7.42 4.91
N ASP A 110 10.31 -8.52 4.96
CA ASP A 110 11.24 -8.88 3.90
C ASP A 110 10.43 -9.53 2.77
N PRO A 111 10.38 -8.95 1.55
CA PRO A 111 9.59 -9.47 0.44
C PRO A 111 10.03 -10.89 0.00
N ALA A 112 11.32 -11.22 0.12
CA ALA A 112 11.86 -12.51 -0.25
C ALA A 112 11.52 -13.59 0.78
N ALA A 113 11.47 -13.24 2.07
CA ALA A 113 10.94 -14.11 3.10
C ALA A 113 9.43 -14.30 2.93
N TRP A 114 8.69 -13.19 2.78
CA TRP A 114 7.23 -13.17 2.64
C TRP A 114 6.73 -14.07 1.51
N GLY A 115 7.37 -14.02 0.34
CA GLY A 115 7.01 -14.86 -0.81
C GLY A 115 7.27 -16.36 -0.63
N ARG A 116 8.01 -16.78 0.41
CA ARG A 116 8.26 -18.20 0.74
C ARG A 116 7.35 -18.72 1.85
N GLU A 117 6.69 -17.84 2.58
CA GLU A 117 5.80 -18.23 3.66
C GLU A 117 4.47 -18.81 3.11
N PRO A 118 3.76 -19.65 3.90
CA PRO A 118 2.46 -20.17 3.49
C PRO A 118 1.48 -19.04 3.17
N LEU A 119 0.67 -19.23 2.13
CA LEU A 119 -0.43 -18.33 1.81
C LEU A 119 -1.50 -18.42 2.90
N GLU A 120 -1.74 -17.30 3.58
CA GLU A 120 -2.73 -17.18 4.65
C GLU A 120 -3.34 -15.78 4.68
N ASP A 121 -4.38 -15.64 5.50
CA ASP A 121 -4.94 -14.34 5.83
C ASP A 121 -3.96 -13.55 6.72
N ILE A 122 -4.03 -12.23 6.62
CA ILE A 122 -3.35 -11.37 7.58
C ILE A 122 -4.30 -11.13 8.76
N VAL A 123 -3.80 -11.37 9.97
CA VAL A 123 -4.45 -11.09 11.24
C VAL A 123 -3.69 -9.97 11.93
N VAL A 124 -4.31 -8.80 12.05
CA VAL A 124 -3.82 -7.72 12.90
C VAL A 124 -4.58 -7.74 14.21
N GLN A 125 -3.85 -7.74 15.32
CA GLN A 125 -4.43 -7.68 16.65
C GLN A 125 -3.77 -6.56 17.46
N LEU A 126 -4.58 -5.64 17.97
CA LEU A 126 -4.18 -4.66 18.98
C LEU A 126 -4.82 -5.02 20.32
N GLN A 127 -4.07 -4.86 21.41
CA GLN A 127 -4.54 -5.22 22.74
C GLN A 127 -3.97 -4.30 23.82
N ASP A 128 -4.81 -3.93 24.77
CA ASP A 128 -4.46 -3.31 26.05
C ASP A 128 -5.26 -3.98 27.18
N ALA A 129 -5.23 -3.43 28.40
CA ALA A 129 -6.01 -3.97 29.52
C ALA A 129 -7.54 -3.81 29.36
N SER A 130 -7.99 -2.94 28.45
CA SER A 130 -9.40 -2.57 28.29
C SER A 130 -10.12 -3.40 27.22
N SER A 131 -9.44 -3.75 26.12
CA SER A 131 -10.08 -4.37 24.95
C SER A 131 -9.08 -5.04 24.02
N THR A 132 -9.60 -5.75 23.02
CA THR A 132 -8.85 -6.29 21.88
C THR A 132 -9.53 -5.88 20.60
N VAL A 133 -8.75 -5.32 19.68
CA VAL A 133 -9.19 -5.00 18.32
C VAL A 133 -8.56 -5.99 17.37
N ARG A 134 -9.38 -6.61 16.51
CA ARG A 134 -8.93 -7.65 15.58
C ARG A 134 -9.45 -7.38 14.18
N LEU A 135 -8.52 -7.40 13.22
CA LEU A 135 -8.78 -7.28 11.80
C LEU A 135 -8.21 -8.50 11.09
N VAL A 136 -9.02 -9.17 10.26
CA VAL A 136 -8.55 -10.26 9.40
C VAL A 136 -8.79 -9.89 7.94
N ALA A 137 -7.71 -9.83 7.16
CA ALA A 137 -7.74 -9.52 5.73
C ALA A 137 -7.45 -10.79 4.91
N LYS A 138 -8.44 -11.21 4.11
CA LYS A 138 -8.38 -12.46 3.34
C LYS A 138 -7.30 -12.43 2.28
N ASN A 139 -6.54 -13.53 2.18
CA ASN A 139 -5.49 -13.71 1.17
C ASN A 139 -4.49 -12.55 1.08
N ALA A 140 -4.40 -11.70 2.11
CA ALA A 140 -3.59 -10.49 2.04
C ALA A 140 -2.09 -10.81 2.01
N LYS A 141 -1.68 -12.02 2.42
CA LYS A 141 -0.29 -12.48 2.33
C LYS A 141 0.14 -12.94 0.93
N ALA A 142 -0.78 -13.11 -0.02
CA ALA A 142 -0.41 -13.52 -1.37
C ALA A 142 0.57 -12.53 -2.02
N LYS A 143 1.70 -13.03 -2.54
CA LYS A 143 2.63 -12.17 -3.28
C LYS A 143 1.98 -11.79 -4.62
N ARG A 144 1.79 -10.50 -4.86
CA ARG A 144 1.32 -9.98 -6.13
C ARG A 144 2.49 -9.72 -7.07
N ARG A 145 2.21 -9.82 -8.36
CA ARG A 145 3.18 -9.58 -9.43
C ARG A 145 2.45 -9.31 -10.73
N PHE A 146 3.12 -8.58 -11.60
CA PHE A 146 2.80 -8.54 -13.03
C PHE A 146 3.67 -9.56 -13.76
N THR A 147 3.05 -10.41 -14.57
CA THR A 147 3.75 -11.43 -15.36
C THR A 147 3.61 -11.13 -16.84
N PHE A 148 4.74 -10.95 -17.53
CA PHE A 148 4.77 -10.72 -18.97
C PHE A 148 4.23 -11.94 -19.73
N GLN A 149 3.35 -11.70 -20.71
CA GLN A 149 2.67 -12.76 -21.48
C GLN A 149 3.26 -12.98 -22.89
N GLY A 150 4.35 -12.27 -23.25
CA GLY A 150 5.05 -12.49 -24.51
C GLY A 150 6.06 -13.64 -24.45
N GLU A 151 6.71 -13.93 -25.59
CA GLU A 151 7.82 -14.89 -25.61
C GLU A 151 9.01 -14.36 -24.82
N GLY A 152 9.53 -15.16 -23.89
CA GLY A 152 10.71 -14.83 -23.10
C GLY A 152 10.44 -13.80 -22.00
N THR A 153 11.39 -12.89 -21.81
CA THR A 153 11.33 -11.83 -20.81
C THR A 153 10.94 -10.50 -21.46
N PRO A 154 10.40 -9.53 -20.70
CA PRO A 154 10.16 -8.18 -21.21
C PRO A 154 11.45 -7.36 -21.34
N ASP A 155 12.61 -7.98 -21.62
CA ASP A 155 13.91 -7.30 -21.70
C ASP A 155 14.05 -6.42 -22.95
N LYS A 156 13.24 -6.68 -24.00
CA LYS A 156 13.22 -5.88 -25.22
C LYS A 156 11.80 -5.64 -25.70
N LEU A 157 11.40 -4.37 -25.74
CA LEU A 157 10.10 -3.94 -26.26
C LEU A 157 10.28 -3.06 -27.49
N ARG A 158 9.45 -3.26 -28.51
CA ARG A 158 9.49 -2.53 -29.78
C ARG A 158 8.57 -1.33 -29.75
N VAL A 159 9.01 -0.24 -30.36
CA VAL A 159 8.18 0.95 -30.55
C VAL A 159 6.94 0.64 -31.39
N GLY A 160 5.81 1.26 -31.05
CA GLY A 160 4.52 1.06 -31.73
C GLY A 160 3.83 -0.27 -31.44
N GLN A 161 4.40 -1.14 -30.60
CA GLN A 161 3.80 -2.41 -30.21
C GLN A 161 3.07 -2.31 -28.86
N SER A 162 2.20 -3.30 -28.60
CA SER A 162 1.51 -3.46 -27.33
C SER A 162 1.88 -4.79 -26.69
N TYR A 163 1.96 -4.81 -25.37
CA TYR A 163 2.45 -5.94 -24.59
C TYR A 163 1.51 -6.25 -23.44
N ASP A 164 1.22 -7.53 -23.26
CA ASP A 164 0.30 -8.00 -22.22
C ASP A 164 1.06 -8.40 -20.95
N PHE A 165 0.54 -7.95 -19.81
CA PHE A 165 0.97 -8.30 -18.47
C PHE A 165 -0.23 -8.81 -17.69
N LEU A 166 -0.08 -9.96 -17.02
CA LEU A 166 -1.11 -10.57 -16.21
C LEU A 166 -0.84 -10.30 -14.73
N TRP A 167 -1.83 -9.76 -14.03
CA TRP A 167 -1.83 -9.66 -12.58
C TRP A 167 -2.03 -11.05 -11.98
N GLU A 168 -1.11 -11.40 -11.08
CA GLU A 168 -1.18 -12.59 -10.25
C GLU A 168 -1.35 -12.19 -8.78
N PRO A 169 -2.14 -12.94 -7.99
CA PRO A 169 -2.89 -14.15 -8.37
C PRO A 169 -4.02 -13.91 -9.37
N SER A 170 -4.19 -14.81 -10.34
CA SER A 170 -5.24 -14.69 -11.37
C SER A 170 -6.69 -14.75 -10.88
N SER A 171 -6.91 -15.14 -9.62
CA SER A 171 -8.21 -15.03 -8.96
C SER A 171 -8.58 -13.61 -8.55
N GLU A 172 -7.63 -12.68 -8.57
CA GLU A 172 -7.83 -11.28 -8.20
C GLU A 172 -7.99 -10.42 -9.46
N VAL A 173 -8.86 -9.40 -9.37
CA VAL A 173 -8.96 -8.35 -10.38
C VAL A 173 -8.53 -7.04 -9.72
N PRO A 174 -7.35 -6.50 -10.06
CA PRO A 174 -6.92 -5.23 -9.49
C PRO A 174 -7.81 -4.10 -9.99
N GLY A 175 -7.77 -2.97 -9.29
CA GLY A 175 -8.23 -1.70 -9.82
C GLY A 175 -7.41 -1.27 -11.05
N THR A 176 -7.52 0.00 -11.43
CA THR A 176 -6.81 0.52 -12.61
C THR A 176 -5.31 0.29 -12.53
N VAL A 177 -4.77 -0.42 -13.52
CA VAL A 177 -3.33 -0.58 -13.72
C VAL A 177 -2.74 0.68 -14.35
N GLU A 178 -1.69 1.21 -13.72
CA GLU A 178 -0.91 2.34 -14.19
C GLU A 178 0.46 1.85 -14.69
N ALA A 179 0.92 2.38 -15.81
CA ALA A 179 2.22 2.07 -16.40
C ALA A 179 3.06 3.35 -16.55
N LEU A 180 4.25 3.36 -15.98
CA LEU A 180 5.21 4.45 -16.06
C LEU A 180 6.47 3.96 -16.77
N LEU A 181 6.97 4.71 -17.76
CA LEU A 181 8.22 4.39 -18.44
C LEU A 181 9.22 5.53 -18.22
N LEU A 182 10.32 5.22 -17.54
CA LEU A 182 11.41 6.16 -17.32
C LEU A 182 12.63 5.70 -18.09
N ARG A 183 13.30 6.62 -18.79
CA ARG A 183 14.60 6.31 -19.38
C ARG A 183 15.62 6.35 -18.26
N GLU A 184 16.60 5.45 -18.31
CA GLU A 184 17.80 5.57 -17.50
C GLU A 184 18.34 7.02 -17.66
N GLU A 185 18.41 7.80 -16.56
CA GLU A 185 18.79 9.23 -16.49
C GLU A 185 17.76 10.31 -16.90
N GLY A 186 16.51 10.01 -17.32
CA GLY A 186 15.54 11.10 -17.56
C GLY A 186 14.40 10.85 -18.56
N ARG A 187 13.90 11.94 -19.18
CA ARG A 187 12.54 11.97 -19.76
C ARG A 187 12.38 11.11 -21.03
N ALA A 188 11.83 9.91 -20.85
CA ALA A 188 11.03 9.17 -21.83
C ALA A 188 9.55 9.62 -21.77
N PRO A 189 8.61 9.00 -22.51
CA PRO A 189 7.19 9.13 -22.24
C PRO A 189 6.90 8.69 -20.79
N GLY A 190 6.52 9.61 -19.92
CA GLY A 190 6.35 9.33 -18.49
C GLY A 190 5.25 8.30 -18.22
N VAL A 191 3.99 8.60 -18.57
CA VAL A 191 2.86 7.68 -18.36
C VAL A 191 2.48 7.02 -19.68
N LEU A 192 2.35 5.69 -19.68
CA LEU A 192 1.93 4.91 -20.84
C LEU A 192 0.42 4.66 -20.83
N ALA A 193 -0.15 4.50 -22.02
CA ALA A 193 -1.53 4.06 -22.17
C ALA A 193 -1.65 2.57 -21.81
N VAL A 194 -2.63 2.25 -20.96
CA VAL A 194 -2.96 0.89 -20.55
C VAL A 194 -4.40 0.60 -20.94
N THR A 195 -4.63 -0.51 -21.63
CA THR A 195 -5.97 -1.10 -21.79
C THR A 195 -6.06 -2.29 -20.85
N GLN A 196 -7.11 -2.37 -20.05
CA GLN A 196 -7.27 -3.43 -19.05
C GLN A 196 -8.52 -4.25 -19.32
N ASP A 197 -8.38 -5.57 -19.25
CA ASP A 197 -9.47 -6.56 -19.33
C ASP A 197 -9.32 -7.54 -18.17
N GLY A 198 -10.15 -7.37 -17.14
CA GLY A 198 -10.03 -8.11 -15.88
C GLY A 198 -8.65 -7.93 -15.23
N ASN A 199 -7.94 -9.03 -15.05
CA ASN A 199 -6.59 -9.07 -14.47
C ASN A 199 -5.48 -8.94 -15.52
N LYS A 200 -5.80 -8.69 -16.79
CA LYS A 200 -4.82 -8.49 -17.86
C LYS A 200 -4.69 -7.00 -18.20
N ALA A 201 -3.47 -6.50 -18.24
CA ALA A 201 -3.12 -5.15 -18.66
C ALA A 201 -2.30 -5.18 -19.96
N THR A 202 -2.77 -4.49 -20.99
CA THR A 202 -2.09 -4.30 -22.26
C THR A 202 -1.46 -2.91 -22.28
N VAL A 203 -0.13 -2.85 -22.33
CA VAL A 203 0.67 -1.62 -22.30
C VAL A 203 1.16 -1.30 -23.70
N ALA A 204 0.87 -0.11 -24.20
CA ALA A 204 1.34 0.34 -25.51
C ALA A 204 2.66 1.11 -25.39
N ILE A 205 3.65 0.77 -26.21
CA ILE A 205 4.90 1.52 -26.36
C ILE A 205 4.75 2.51 -27.51
N PRO A 206 4.71 3.84 -27.27
CA PRO A 206 4.55 4.83 -28.33
C PRO A 206 5.64 4.73 -29.40
N ALA A 207 5.29 4.99 -30.66
CA ALA A 207 6.23 4.98 -31.79
C ALA A 207 7.41 5.98 -31.62
N GLY A 208 7.17 7.08 -30.90
CA GLY A 208 8.17 8.11 -30.60
C GLY A 208 8.97 7.86 -29.32
N THR A 209 8.85 6.69 -28.70
CA THR A 209 9.64 6.36 -27.50
C THR A 209 11.13 6.29 -27.87
N PRO A 210 12.02 6.99 -27.14
CA PRO A 210 13.45 6.92 -27.40
C PRO A 210 13.96 5.47 -27.34
N GLN A 211 14.87 5.10 -28.23
CA GLN A 211 15.52 3.78 -28.20
C GLN A 211 16.66 3.82 -27.18
N ALA A 212 16.43 3.24 -26.00
CA ALA A 212 17.37 3.24 -24.88
C ALA A 212 16.94 2.20 -23.84
N ASN A 213 17.74 2.05 -22.78
CA ASN A 213 17.31 1.37 -21.57
C ASN A 213 16.30 2.22 -20.81
N HIS A 214 15.31 1.53 -20.26
CA HIS A 214 14.21 2.09 -19.52
C HIS A 214 13.86 1.21 -18.31
N THR A 215 13.24 1.84 -17.33
CA THR A 215 12.50 1.18 -16.27
C THR A 215 11.02 1.35 -16.58
N LEU A 216 10.33 0.23 -16.84
CA LEU A 216 8.88 0.18 -16.89
C LEU A 216 8.37 -0.22 -15.50
N THR A 217 7.65 0.66 -14.84
CA THR A 217 6.94 0.31 -13.61
C THR A 217 5.47 0.05 -13.93
N LEU A 218 4.96 -1.09 -13.50
CA LEU A 218 3.53 -1.36 -13.43
C LEU A 218 3.06 -1.27 -11.98
N SER A 219 1.91 -0.65 -11.75
CA SER A 219 1.35 -0.53 -10.41
C SER A 219 -0.17 -0.60 -10.41
N ALA A 220 -0.76 -1.19 -9.38
CA ALA A 220 -2.19 -1.16 -9.15
C ALA A 220 -2.54 -1.33 -7.67
N ALA A 221 -3.78 -0.97 -7.33
CA ALA A 221 -4.37 -1.21 -6.03
C ALA A 221 -5.46 -2.28 -6.14
N LEU A 222 -5.55 -3.15 -5.14
CA LEU A 222 -6.59 -4.13 -4.95
C LEU A 222 -7.36 -3.79 -3.68
N GLU A 223 -8.69 -3.80 -3.75
CA GLU A 223 -9.51 -3.63 -2.55
C GLU A 223 -9.34 -4.84 -1.62
N GLY A 224 -9.12 -4.54 -0.34
CA GLY A 224 -8.92 -5.54 0.69
C GLY A 224 -10.22 -6.19 1.14
N VAL A 225 -10.28 -7.52 1.18
CA VAL A 225 -11.43 -8.24 1.71
C VAL A 225 -11.25 -8.49 3.20
N VAL A 226 -11.95 -7.73 4.04
CA VAL A 226 -11.95 -7.93 5.49
C VAL A 226 -12.94 -9.03 5.87
N SER A 227 -12.45 -10.15 6.41
CA SER A 227 -13.27 -11.27 6.90
C SER A 227 -13.72 -11.10 8.35
N GLU A 228 -12.96 -10.34 9.14
CA GLU A 228 -13.28 -10.04 10.52
C GLU A 228 -12.88 -8.62 10.87
N CYS A 229 -13.77 -7.93 11.57
CA CYS A 229 -13.55 -6.61 12.13
C CYS A 229 -14.21 -6.56 13.51
N ALA A 230 -13.41 -6.56 14.57
CA ALA A 230 -13.87 -6.60 15.94
C ALA A 230 -13.20 -5.52 16.78
N GLY A 231 -13.95 -4.95 17.74
CA GLY A 231 -13.47 -3.93 18.67
C GLY A 231 -13.48 -2.49 18.13
N VAL A 232 -13.94 -2.28 16.89
CA VAL A 232 -14.08 -0.98 16.21
C VAL A 232 -15.39 -0.92 15.39
N ALA A 233 -15.80 0.26 14.94
CA ALA A 233 -17.06 0.45 14.24
C ALA A 233 -17.03 -0.11 12.81
N SER A 234 -15.89 0.01 12.13
CA SER A 234 -15.70 -0.53 10.78
C SER A 234 -14.24 -0.75 10.45
N CYS A 235 -14.00 -1.63 9.48
CA CYS A 235 -12.67 -1.89 8.94
C CYS A 235 -12.73 -1.88 7.42
N SER A 236 -11.72 -1.29 6.79
CA SER A 236 -11.55 -1.31 5.35
C SER A 236 -10.07 -1.21 4.99
N GLY A 237 -9.72 -1.41 3.73
CA GLY A 237 -8.34 -1.23 3.32
C GLY A 237 -8.07 -1.69 1.91
N ALA A 238 -6.80 -1.57 1.53
CA ALA A 238 -6.35 -1.92 0.18
C ALA A 238 -4.93 -2.50 0.20
N ILE A 239 -4.61 -3.20 -0.87
CA ILE A 239 -3.30 -3.74 -1.15
C ILE A 239 -2.77 -3.02 -2.38
N TYR A 240 -1.62 -2.39 -2.26
CA TYR A 240 -0.93 -1.72 -3.36
C TYR A 240 0.29 -2.53 -3.76
N HIS A 241 0.38 -2.84 -5.04
CA HIS A 241 1.54 -3.49 -5.61
C HIS A 241 2.12 -2.64 -6.75
N ALA A 242 3.43 -2.53 -6.77
CA ALA A 242 4.18 -1.98 -7.87
C ALA A 242 5.40 -2.84 -8.16
N GLN A 243 5.77 -2.96 -9.43
CA GLN A 243 6.89 -3.78 -9.88
C GLN A 243 7.59 -3.11 -11.06
N ASP A 244 8.91 -3.06 -10.98
CA ASP A 244 9.77 -2.58 -12.05
C ASP A 244 10.23 -3.69 -12.99
N PHE A 245 10.34 -3.33 -14.27
CA PHE A 245 10.94 -4.11 -15.33
C PHE A 245 12.04 -3.28 -15.99
N VAL A 246 13.29 -3.73 -15.88
CA VAL A 246 14.41 -3.13 -16.60
C VAL A 246 14.44 -3.70 -18.02
N LEU A 247 14.32 -2.83 -19.02
CA LEU A 247 14.16 -3.22 -20.42
C LEU A 247 14.83 -2.26 -21.39
N SER A 248 15.07 -2.70 -22.62
CA SER A 248 15.49 -1.84 -23.73
C SER A 248 14.33 -1.61 -24.70
N VAL A 249 14.10 -0.36 -25.07
CA VAL A 249 13.20 -0.01 -26.18
C VAL A 249 13.99 -0.04 -27.49
N VAL A 250 13.51 -0.82 -28.45
CA VAL A 250 14.18 -1.09 -29.73
C VAL A 250 13.26 -0.78 -30.92
N PRO A 251 13.81 -0.70 -32.15
CA PRO A 251 13.00 -0.49 -33.37
C PRO A 251 11.92 -1.55 -33.59
#